data_AF-A0A7C5JXK2-F1
#
_entry.id   AF-A0A7C5JXK2-F1
#
_cell.length_a   1.000
_cell.length_b   1.000
_cell.length_c   1.000
_cell.angle_alpha   90.00
_cell.angle_beta   90.00
_cell.angle_gamma   90.00
#
_symmetry.space_group_name_H-M   'P 1'
#
loop_
_entity.id
_entity.type
_entity.pdbx_description
1 polymer ?
#
loop_
_entity_poly.entity_id
_entity_poly.type
_entity_poly.pdbx_seq_one_letter_code
_entity_poly.pdbx_strand_id
1 'polypeptide(L)'
;MDEILKLANQFYEGEYKDSVLYASLSRDEKDPKLREEFLRLSHIESNHSKFWHDFLVKRDKKPKKVKIGRLSFFFVKLLRKLLGPGTVVSLLEMGENSAIQKYFNFLTKYKLSDEEREVISKIILDELEHERFFYE
;
A
#
# COMPACT_ATOMS: atom_id res chain seq x y z
N MET A 1 5.83 -17.16 -16.01
CA MET A 1 4.78 -17.35 -14.99
C MET A 1 5.33 -17.14 -13.58
N ASP A 2 6.56 -17.55 -13.29
CA ASP A 2 7.14 -17.32 -11.96
C ASP A 2 7.41 -15.83 -11.65
N GLU A 3 7.77 -15.03 -12.66
CA GLU A 3 8.04 -13.60 -12.47
C GLU A 3 6.78 -12.80 -12.07
N ILE A 4 5.66 -13.01 -12.76
CA ILE A 4 4.38 -12.34 -12.44
C ILE A 4 3.89 -12.69 -11.03
N LEU A 5 4.04 -13.95 -10.63
CA LEU A 5 3.66 -14.43 -9.29
C LEU A 5 4.60 -13.89 -8.20
N LYS A 6 5.90 -13.76 -8.51
CA LYS A 6 6.86 -13.13 -7.61
C LYS A 6 6.52 -11.66 -7.39
N LEU A 7 6.23 -10.91 -8.46
CA LEU A 7 5.83 -9.50 -8.38
C LEU A 7 4.51 -9.35 -7.61
N ALA A 8 3.50 -10.16 -7.93
CA ALA A 8 2.22 -10.15 -7.19
C ALA A 8 2.41 -10.41 -5.68
N ASN A 9 3.32 -11.32 -5.30
CA ASN A 9 3.65 -11.53 -3.89
C ASN A 9 4.39 -10.34 -3.26
N GLN A 10 5.21 -9.62 -4.04
CA GLN A 10 5.86 -8.41 -3.55
C GLN A 10 4.87 -7.28 -3.31
N PHE A 11 3.91 -7.07 -4.22
CA PHE A 11 2.82 -6.12 -4.02
C PHE A 11 1.98 -6.51 -2.81
N TYR A 12 1.53 -7.77 -2.72
CA TYR A 12 0.81 -8.27 -1.55
C TYR A 12 1.51 -7.96 -0.22
N GLU A 13 2.83 -8.18 -0.16
CA GLU A 13 3.64 -7.91 1.03
C GLU A 13 3.82 -6.42 1.34
N GLY A 14 3.80 -5.56 0.33
CA GLY A 14 3.81 -4.09 0.45
C GLY A 14 2.52 -3.60 1.07
N GLU A 15 1.40 -3.77 0.34
CA GLU A 15 0.10 -3.22 0.73
C GLU A 15 -0.39 -3.80 2.07
N TYR A 16 -0.01 -5.05 2.37
CA TYR A 16 -0.32 -5.61 3.69
C TYR A 16 0.45 -4.91 4.81
N LYS A 17 1.71 -4.55 4.60
CA LYS A 17 2.48 -3.80 5.61
C LYS A 17 1.95 -2.38 5.75
N ASP A 18 1.60 -1.73 4.65
CA ASP A 18 1.14 -0.34 4.65
C ASP A 18 -0.25 -0.25 5.29
N SER A 19 -1.16 -1.17 4.97
CA SER A 19 -2.46 -1.28 5.66
C SER A 19 -2.31 -1.44 7.17
N VAL A 20 -1.37 -2.28 7.63
CA VAL A 20 -1.14 -2.51 9.06
C VAL A 20 -0.41 -1.34 9.72
N LEU A 21 0.48 -0.66 8.99
CA LEU A 21 1.14 0.56 9.44
C LEU A 21 0.09 1.65 9.70
N TYR A 22 -0.72 1.96 8.69
CA TYR A 22 -1.76 2.98 8.78
C TYR A 22 -2.81 2.67 9.85
N ALA A 23 -3.24 1.41 9.97
CA ALA A 23 -4.13 0.98 11.05
C ALA A 23 -3.54 1.29 12.43
N SER A 24 -2.24 1.04 12.61
CA SER A 24 -1.61 1.32 13.90
C SER A 24 -1.40 2.81 14.16
N LEU A 25 -1.12 3.60 13.13
CA LEU A 25 -0.99 5.05 13.26
C LEU A 25 -2.33 5.66 13.66
N SER A 26 -3.42 5.25 13.01
CA SER A 26 -4.79 5.66 13.36
C SER A 26 -5.10 5.40 14.84
N ARG A 27 -4.81 4.21 15.38
CA ARG A 27 -5.08 3.89 16.80
C ARG A 27 -4.39 4.81 17.80
N ASP A 28 -3.18 5.28 17.48
CA ASP A 28 -2.36 6.10 18.38
C ASP A 28 -2.46 7.61 18.08
N GLU A 29 -3.26 8.00 17.08
CA GLU A 29 -3.42 9.38 16.64
C GLU A 29 -4.46 10.12 17.49
N LYS A 30 -4.09 11.32 17.93
CA LYS A 30 -4.90 12.19 18.80
C LYS A 30 -5.71 13.18 17.98
N ASP A 31 -5.17 13.66 16.86
CA ASP A 31 -5.89 14.51 15.92
C ASP A 31 -6.98 13.68 15.22
N PRO A 32 -8.27 14.03 15.36
CA PRO A 32 -9.36 13.26 14.78
C PRO A 32 -9.31 13.22 13.25
N LYS A 33 -8.87 14.29 12.57
CA LYS A 33 -8.81 14.37 11.11
C LYS A 33 -7.74 13.43 10.57
N LEU A 34 -6.56 13.44 11.18
CA LEU A 34 -5.46 12.54 10.78
C LEU A 34 -5.74 11.09 11.11
N ARG A 35 -6.38 10.83 12.25
CA ARG A 35 -6.81 9.49 12.62
C ARG A 35 -7.73 8.89 11.56
N GLU A 36 -8.69 9.69 11.09
CA GLU A 36 -9.62 9.31 10.04
C GLU A 36 -8.89 9.07 8.71
N GLU A 37 -7.92 9.93 8.37
CA GLU A 37 -7.12 9.75 7.17
C GLU A 37 -6.26 8.48 7.21
N PHE A 38 -5.55 8.21 8.30
CA PHE A 38 -4.82 6.95 8.47
C PHE A 38 -5.75 5.74 8.42
N LEU A 39 -6.96 5.85 8.95
CA LEU A 39 -7.93 4.77 8.84
C LEU A 39 -8.36 4.57 7.38
N ARG A 40 -8.60 5.65 6.64
CA ARG A 40 -8.93 5.63 5.22
C ARG A 40 -7.85 4.94 4.39
N LEU A 41 -6.58 5.38 4.53
CA LEU A 41 -5.42 4.77 3.86
C LEU A 41 -5.30 3.28 4.21
N SER A 42 -5.44 2.93 5.50
CA SER A 42 -5.42 1.53 5.92
C SER A 42 -6.44 0.65 5.19
N HIS A 43 -7.65 1.18 4.94
CA HIS A 43 -8.69 0.47 4.22
C HIS A 43 -8.38 0.33 2.72
N ILE A 44 -7.84 1.37 2.08
CA ILE A 44 -7.41 1.35 0.68
C ILE A 44 -6.34 0.27 0.51
N GLU A 45 -5.28 0.33 1.30
CA GLU A 45 -4.18 -0.64 1.27
C GLU A 45 -4.62 -2.07 1.57
N SER A 46 -5.58 -2.22 2.48
CA SER A 46 -6.14 -3.54 2.78
C SER A 46 -6.90 -4.13 1.58
N ASN A 47 -7.55 -3.29 0.77
CA ASN A 47 -8.25 -3.73 -0.44
C ASN A 47 -7.26 -4.11 -1.53
N HIS A 48 -6.18 -3.34 -1.72
CA HIS A 48 -5.11 -3.65 -2.66
C HIS A 48 -4.41 -4.96 -2.27
N SER A 49 -4.05 -5.12 -1.00
CA SER A 49 -3.49 -6.36 -0.46
C SER A 49 -4.41 -7.56 -0.70
N LYS A 50 -5.73 -7.38 -0.46
CA LYS A 50 -6.72 -8.42 -0.72
C LYS A 50 -6.77 -8.81 -2.19
N PHE A 51 -6.72 -7.85 -3.11
CA PHE A 51 -6.67 -8.14 -4.54
C PHE A 51 -5.46 -9.02 -4.87
N TRP A 52 -4.27 -8.66 -4.40
CA TRP A 52 -3.06 -9.43 -4.68
C TRP A 52 -3.05 -10.82 -4.04
N HIS A 53 -3.61 -10.95 -2.84
CA HIS A 53 -3.87 -12.25 -2.24
C HIS A 53 -4.75 -13.12 -3.16
N ASP A 54 -5.88 -12.60 -3.61
CA ASP A 54 -6.84 -13.33 -4.43
C ASP A 54 -6.26 -13.64 -5.82
N PHE A 55 -5.44 -12.74 -6.39
CA PHE A 55 -4.69 -12.93 -7.63
C PHE A 55 -3.74 -14.14 -7.57
N LEU A 56 -3.04 -14.31 -6.44
CA LEU A 56 -2.14 -15.44 -6.17
C LEU A 56 -2.91 -16.74 -5.97
N VAL A 57 -4.00 -16.70 -5.19
CA VAL A 57 -4.84 -17.86 -4.90
C VAL A 57 -5.51 -18.41 -6.17
N LYS A 58 -6.02 -17.53 -7.06
CA LYS A 58 -6.57 -17.91 -8.37
C LYS A 58 -5.56 -18.63 -9.28
N ARG A 59 -4.26 -18.53 -8.97
CA ARG A 59 -3.15 -19.16 -9.71
C ARG A 59 -2.47 -20.27 -8.87
N ASP A 60 -3.21 -20.86 -7.93
CA ASP A 60 -2.79 -21.94 -7.05
C ASP A 60 -1.53 -21.65 -6.23
N LYS A 61 -1.28 -20.38 -5.91
CA LYS A 61 -0.21 -19.96 -4.99
C LYS A 61 -0.79 -19.53 -3.66
N LYS A 62 -0.20 -20.06 -2.58
CA LYS A 62 -0.45 -19.56 -1.22
C LYS A 62 0.45 -18.36 -0.95
N PRO A 63 -0.10 -17.17 -0.68
CA PRO A 63 0.69 -16.01 -0.28
C PRO A 63 1.47 -16.32 1.00
N LYS A 64 2.71 -15.85 1.09
CA LYS A 64 3.52 -16.06 2.29
C LYS A 64 2.95 -15.22 3.43
N LYS A 65 3.02 -15.74 4.66
CA LYS A 65 2.72 -14.92 5.85
C LYS A 65 3.69 -13.75 5.92
N VAL A 66 3.15 -12.54 5.87
CA VAL A 66 3.94 -11.31 5.95
C VAL A 66 4.42 -11.13 7.39
N LYS A 67 5.73 -11.02 7.58
CA LYS A 67 6.31 -10.71 8.90
C LYS A 67 6.34 -9.20 9.07
N ILE A 68 5.55 -8.69 10.01
CA ILE A 68 5.57 -7.27 10.37
C ILE A 68 6.65 -7.07 11.45
N GLY A 69 7.75 -6.42 11.07
CA GLY A 69 8.82 -6.09 12.00
C GLY A 69 8.37 -4.99 12.97
N ARG A 70 8.63 -5.16 14.27
CA ARG A 70 8.28 -4.15 15.31
C ARG A 70 9.04 -2.82 15.15
N LEU A 71 10.10 -2.81 14.35
CA LEU A 71 11.01 -1.68 14.20
C LEU A 71 10.37 -0.51 13.41
N SER A 72 9.51 -0.79 12.43
CA SER A 72 8.83 0.26 11.64
C SER A 72 7.96 1.16 12.51
N PHE A 73 7.24 0.58 13.46
CA PHE A 73 6.36 1.33 14.37
C PHE A 73 7.08 2.31 15.29
N PHE A 74 8.30 1.99 15.71
CA PHE A 74 9.09 2.86 16.59
C PHE A 74 9.57 4.11 15.84
N PHE A 75 10.03 3.94 14.60
CA PHE A 75 10.51 5.05 13.78
C PHE A 75 9.41 6.01 13.38
N VAL A 76 8.22 5.52 13.02
CA VAL A 76 7.10 6.42 12.67
C VAL A 76 6.59 7.20 13.88
N LYS A 77 6.57 6.59 15.08
CA LYS A 77 6.28 7.31 16.33
C LYS A 77 7.32 8.40 16.66
N LEU A 78 8.59 8.16 16.34
CA LEU A 78 9.66 9.14 16.52
C LEU A 78 9.54 10.30 15.51
N LEU A 79 9.26 9.98 14.24
CA LEU A 79 9.06 10.96 13.18
C LEU A 79 7.87 11.90 13.47
N ARG A 80 6.76 11.39 14.01
CA ARG A 80 5.62 12.21 14.48
C ARG A 80 5.97 13.24 15.55
N LYS A 81 6.97 12.97 16.40
CA LYS A 81 7.40 13.94 17.42
C LYS A 81 8.29 15.05 16.85
N LEU A 82 8.93 14.80 15.70
CA LEU A 82 9.91 15.70 15.08
C LEU A 82 9.33 16.45 13.88
N LEU A 83 8.30 15.90 13.24
CA LEU A 83 7.71 16.38 12.00
C LEU A 83 6.22 16.68 12.19
N GLY A 84 5.74 17.71 11.49
CA GLY A 84 4.30 18.02 11.43
C GLY A 84 3.51 16.91 10.72
N PRO A 85 2.19 16.85 10.93
CA PRO A 85 1.32 15.82 10.37
C PRO A 85 1.49 15.53 8.88
N GLY A 86 1.43 16.56 8.03
CA GLY A 86 1.54 16.39 6.58
C GLY A 86 2.87 15.78 6.17
N THR A 87 3.96 16.18 6.83
CA THR A 87 5.32 15.71 6.52
C THR A 87 5.54 14.24 6.85
N VAL A 88 4.86 13.69 7.87
CA VAL A 88 4.96 12.25 8.18
C VAL A 88 4.28 11.43 7.09
N VAL A 89 3.09 11.84 6.66
CA VAL A 89 2.37 11.15 5.57
C VAL A 89 3.18 11.27 4.28
N SER A 90 3.69 12.46 3.93
CA SER A 90 4.56 12.64 2.77
C SER A 90 5.77 11.72 2.78
N LEU A 91 6.43 11.57 3.94
CA LEU A 91 7.60 10.73 4.07
C LEU A 91 7.29 9.24 3.90
N LEU A 92 6.10 8.79 4.31
CA LEU A 92 5.65 7.42 4.11
C LEU A 92 5.38 7.14 2.63
N GLU A 93 4.75 8.09 1.93
CA GLU A 93 4.38 7.95 0.51
C GLU A 93 5.46 8.36 -0.50
N MET A 94 6.64 8.81 -0.05
CA MET A 94 7.77 9.10 -0.95
C MET A 94 8.20 7.90 -1.83
N GLY A 95 7.70 6.69 -1.55
CA GLY A 95 7.92 5.48 -2.34
C GLY A 95 6.90 5.20 -3.46
N GLU A 96 5.76 5.89 -3.49
CA GLU A 96 4.62 5.57 -4.37
C GLU A 96 4.91 5.79 -5.87
N ASN A 97 5.73 6.78 -6.21
CA ASN A 97 6.22 6.97 -7.58
C ASN A 97 6.89 5.69 -8.15
N SER A 98 7.57 4.93 -7.28
CA SER A 98 8.12 3.62 -7.63
C SER A 98 7.04 2.55 -7.74
N ALA A 99 5.98 2.62 -6.92
CA ALA A 99 4.84 1.72 -6.97
C ALA A 99 4.03 1.91 -8.25
N ILE A 100 3.63 3.13 -8.60
CA ILE A 100 2.90 3.49 -9.84
C ILE A 100 3.61 2.94 -11.07
N GLN A 101 4.92 3.14 -11.19
CA GLN A 101 5.71 2.61 -12.31
C GLN A 101 5.70 1.08 -12.34
N LYS A 102 5.81 0.41 -11.18
CA LYS A 102 5.76 -1.06 -11.09
C LYS A 102 4.39 -1.59 -11.48
N TYR A 103 3.31 -0.95 -11.03
CA TYR A 103 1.93 -1.29 -11.39
C TYR A 103 1.67 -1.11 -12.89
N PHE A 104 2.06 0.03 -13.46
CA PHE A 104 1.92 0.29 -14.89
C PHE A 104 2.71 -0.70 -15.75
N ASN A 105 3.96 -0.99 -15.35
CA ASN A 105 4.77 -2.02 -16.00
C ASN A 105 4.13 -3.40 -15.88
N PHE A 106 3.52 -3.74 -14.75
CA PHE A 106 2.81 -5.00 -14.57
C PHE A 106 1.59 -5.10 -15.51
N LEU A 107 0.77 -4.04 -15.57
CA LEU A 107 -0.43 -3.95 -16.41
C LEU A 107 -0.13 -4.09 -17.92
N THR A 108 1.01 -3.57 -18.35
CA THR A 108 1.43 -3.55 -19.76
C THR A 108 2.23 -4.79 -20.17
N LYS A 109 3.03 -5.37 -19.25
CA LYS A 109 3.91 -6.52 -19.53
C LYS A 109 3.16 -7.86 -19.54
N TYR A 110 2.12 -8.03 -18.73
CA TYR A 110 1.49 -9.32 -18.53
C TYR A 110 0.09 -9.43 -19.14
N LYS A 111 -0.27 -10.65 -19.55
CA LYS A 111 -1.65 -10.97 -19.94
C LYS A 111 -2.49 -11.15 -18.68
N LEU A 112 -3.52 -10.34 -18.56
CA LEU A 112 -4.43 -10.22 -17.42
C LEU A 112 -5.87 -10.35 -17.92
N SER A 113 -6.79 -10.78 -17.05
CA SER A 113 -8.22 -10.68 -17.36
C SER A 113 -8.67 -9.22 -17.36
N ASP A 114 -9.84 -8.94 -17.95
CA ASP A 114 -10.38 -7.58 -17.99
C ASP A 114 -10.66 -7.05 -16.58
N GLU A 115 -11.13 -7.90 -15.67
CA GLU A 115 -11.35 -7.55 -14.27
C GLU A 115 -10.02 -7.24 -13.55
N GLU A 116 -8.97 -8.02 -13.81
CA GLU A 116 -7.65 -7.76 -13.23
C GLU A 116 -7.06 -6.44 -13.73
N ARG A 117 -7.26 -6.12 -15.02
CA ARG A 117 -6.85 -4.85 -15.60
C ARG A 117 -7.59 -3.68 -14.94
N GLU A 118 -8.90 -3.80 -14.77
CA GLU A 118 -9.72 -2.76 -14.16
C GLU A 118 -9.28 -2.49 -12.71
N VAL A 119 -9.11 -3.53 -11.91
CA VAL A 119 -8.69 -3.37 -10.51
C VAL A 119 -7.28 -2.78 -10.41
N ILE A 120 -6.32 -3.25 -11.21
CA ILE A 120 -4.96 -2.67 -11.21
C ILE A 120 -4.97 -1.21 -11.65
N SER A 121 -5.86 -0.84 -12.58
CA SER A 121 -6.00 0.55 -13.01
C SER A 121 -6.55 1.44 -11.88
N LYS A 122 -7.48 0.91 -11.07
CA LYS A 122 -7.97 1.60 -9.86
C LYS A 122 -6.86 1.75 -8.81
N ILE A 123 -6.06 0.72 -8.58
CA ILE A 123 -4.91 0.80 -7.66
C ILE A 123 -3.95 1.92 -8.10
N ILE A 124 -3.61 2.00 -9.40
CA ILE A 124 -2.77 3.10 -9.92
C ILE A 124 -3.39 4.48 -9.66
N LEU A 125 -4.72 4.61 -9.75
CA LEU A 125 -5.40 5.87 -9.47
C LEU A 125 -5.35 6.22 -7.98
N ASP A 126 -5.57 5.23 -7.10
CA ASP A 126 -5.48 5.42 -5.65
C ASP A 126 -4.06 5.91 -5.26
N GLU A 127 -3.02 5.29 -5.81
CA GLU A 127 -1.61 5.65 -5.59
C GLU A 127 -1.28 7.07 -6.13
N LEU A 128 -1.87 7.47 -7.26
CA LEU A 128 -1.73 8.83 -7.77
C LEU A 128 -2.45 9.87 -6.89
N GLU A 129 -3.57 9.49 -6.27
CA GLU A 129 -4.28 10.35 -5.33
C GLU A 129 -3.48 10.52 -4.05
N HIS A 130 -2.88 9.45 -3.53
CA HIS A 130 -1.98 9.52 -2.39
C HIS A 130 -0.86 10.56 -2.63
N GLU A 131 -0.17 10.51 -3.77
CA GLU A 131 0.86 11.51 -4.12
C GLU A 131 0.35 12.97 -4.10
N ARG A 132 -0.91 13.21 -4.51
CA ARG A 132 -1.48 14.56 -4.57
C ARG A 132 -1.74 15.18 -3.20
N PHE A 133 -1.92 14.38 -2.17
CA PHE A 133 -2.08 14.89 -0.80
C PHE A 133 -0.83 15.62 -0.27
N PHE A 134 0.31 15.57 -0.97
CA PHE A 134 1.58 16.15 -0.52
C PHE A 134 2.00 17.45 -1.18
N TYR A 135 1.24 17.92 -2.17
CA TYR A 135 1.54 19.16 -2.88
C TYR A 135 0.69 20.36 -2.44
N GLU A 136 -0.24 20.17 -1.49
CA GLU A 136 -1.02 21.22 -0.80
C GLU A 136 -0.55 21.41 0.65
#